data_AF-A0A4R3GHC2-F1
#
_entry.id   AF-A0A4R3GHC2-F1
#
_cell.length_a   1.000
_cell.length_b   1.000
_cell.length_c   1.000
_cell.angle_alpha   90.00
_cell.angle_beta   90.00
_cell.angle_gamma   90.00
#
_symmetry.space_group_name_H-M   'P 1'
#
loop_
_entity.id
_entity.type
_entity.pdbx_description
1 polymer ?
#
loop_
_entity_poly.entity_id
_entity_poly.type
_entity_poly.pdbx_seq_one_letter_code
_entity_poly.pdbx_strand_id
1 'polypeptide(L)'
;MVTVPHFQAVALAVEASEMLGSIPVHFARMLSGRLKLDVFMPPMDSPKMNVTMYWLRRFDRDPGSAWLRDQIADVLGGGSGPTTAASIDAGPF
;
A
#
# COMPACT_ATOMS: atom_id res chain seq x y z
N MET A 1 24.06 3.66 6.64
CA MET A 1 22.93 3.38 5.73
C MET A 1 22.53 1.93 5.94
N VAL A 2 21.28 1.68 6.30
CA VAL A 2 20.75 0.33 6.58
C VAL A 2 19.63 0.05 5.59
N THR A 3 19.65 -1.13 4.98
CA THR A 3 18.60 -1.59 4.06
C THR A 3 18.01 -2.88 4.58
N VAL A 4 16.68 -2.92 4.68
CA VAL A 4 15.93 -4.08 5.17
C VAL A 4 14.77 -4.38 4.22
N PRO A 5 14.34 -5.64 4.10
CA PRO A 5 13.33 -6.05 3.12
C PRO A 5 11.89 -5.68 3.50
N HIS A 6 11.63 -5.28 4.75
CA HIS A 6 10.28 -5.10 5.27
C HIS A 6 10.12 -3.77 6.03
N PHE A 7 8.99 -3.08 5.82
CA PHE A 7 8.72 -1.79 6.47
C PHE A 7 8.68 -1.86 8.00
N GLN A 8 8.26 -2.99 8.57
CA GLN A 8 8.28 -3.18 10.02
C GLN A 8 9.69 -3.12 10.60
N ALA A 9 10.67 -3.70 9.91
CA ALA A 9 12.07 -3.64 10.34
C ALA A 9 12.61 -2.20 10.26
N VAL A 10 12.18 -1.41 9.27
CA VAL A 10 12.53 0.02 9.18
C VAL A 10 12.00 0.77 10.39
N ALA A 11 10.72 0.59 10.73
CA ALA A 11 10.10 1.28 11.86
C ALA A 11 10.78 0.96 13.20
N LEU A 12 11.11 -0.32 13.44
CA LEU A 12 11.81 -0.75 14.65
C LEU A 12 13.26 -0.22 14.69
N ALA A 13 13.96 -0.22 13.55
CA ALA A 13 15.32 0.34 13.48
C ALA A 13 15.34 1.85 13.74
N VAL A 14 14.35 2.57 13.20
CA VAL A 14 14.18 4.02 13.44
C VAL A 14 13.83 4.29 14.90
N GLU A 15 12.95 3.53 15.52
CA GLU A 15 12.61 3.71 16.94
C GLU A 15 13.83 3.50 17.86
N ALA A 16 14.68 2.54 17.53
CA ALA A 16 15.85 2.18 18.33
C ALA A 16 17.08 3.06 18.06
N SER A 17 16.99 4.08 17.19
CA SER A 17 18.15 4.89 16.77
C SER A 17 17.77 6.33 16.41
N GLU A 18 18.75 7.14 16.03
CA GLU A 18 18.54 8.51 15.53
C GLU A 18 18.44 8.56 14.00
N MET A 19 17.89 7.50 13.38
CA MET A 19 17.73 7.42 11.92
C MET A 19 16.38 7.95 11.46
N LEU A 20 16.31 8.37 10.20
CA LEU A 20 15.06 8.66 9.52
C LEU A 20 14.74 7.54 8.52
N GLY A 21 13.46 7.19 8.41
CA GLY A 21 12.98 6.16 7.49
C GLY A 21 11.79 6.64 6.67
N SER A 22 11.72 6.20 5.41
CA SER A 22 10.57 6.45 4.53
C SER A 22 9.72 5.19 4.44
N ILE A 23 8.46 5.29 4.86
CA ILE A 23 7.48 4.19 4.87
C ILE A 23 6.12 4.71 4.39
N PRO A 24 5.21 3.83 3.90
CA PRO A 24 3.87 4.23 3.53
C PRO A 24 3.10 4.90 4.68
N VAL A 25 2.42 6.01 4.39
CA VAL A 25 1.73 6.83 5.41
C VAL A 25 0.69 6.06 6.24
N HIS A 26 -0.04 5.12 5.63
CA HIS A 26 -1.02 4.30 6.34
C HIS A 26 -0.35 3.41 7.39
N PHE A 27 0.84 2.89 7.08
CA PHE A 27 1.64 2.08 8.00
C PHE A 27 2.24 2.95 9.12
N ALA A 28 2.77 4.12 8.78
CA ALA A 28 3.30 5.09 9.75
C ALA A 28 2.24 5.52 10.77
N ARG A 29 1.03 5.85 10.30
CA ARG A 29 -0.11 6.22 11.17
C ARG A 29 -0.51 5.10 12.13
N MET A 30 -0.58 3.86 11.63
CA MET A 30 -0.88 2.69 12.46
C MET A 30 0.16 2.49 13.56
N LEU A 31 1.44 2.78 13.28
CA LEU A 31 2.53 2.58 14.23
C LEU A 31 2.74 3.75 15.20
N SER A 32 2.38 4.98 14.84
CA SER A 32 2.56 6.16 15.69
C SER A 32 1.89 6.05 17.08
N GLY A 33 0.83 5.26 17.21
CA GLY A 33 0.19 4.97 18.50
C GLY A 33 0.81 3.82 19.29
N ARG A 34 1.75 3.07 18.70
CA ARG A 34 2.36 1.86 19.28
C ARG A 34 3.85 2.01 19.56
N LEU A 35 4.53 2.78 18.72
CA LEU A 35 5.97 3.04 18.75
C LEU A 35 6.20 4.52 19.01
N LYS A 36 7.35 4.88 19.58
CA LYS A 36 7.73 6.28 19.81
C LYS A 36 8.27 6.93 18.54
N LEU A 37 7.40 7.06 17.54
CA LEU A 37 7.72 7.57 16.21
C LEU A 37 6.90 8.81 15.87
N ASP A 38 7.58 9.85 15.44
CA ASP A 38 6.96 11.03 14.84
C ASP A 38 6.88 10.88 13.31
N VAL A 39 5.73 11.27 12.75
CA VAL A 39 5.47 11.16 11.30
C VAL A 39 5.52 12.56 10.68
N PHE A 40 6.43 12.74 9.73
CA PHE A 40 6.62 14.01 9.03
C PHE A 40 6.18 13.91 7.56
N MET A 41 5.74 15.03 7.00
CA MET A 41 5.56 15.14 5.56
C MET A 41 6.92 15.29 4.87
N PRO A 42 7.19 14.54 3.79
CA PRO A 42 8.43 14.72 3.03
C PRO A 42 8.46 16.13 2.40
N PRO A 43 9.64 16.76 2.29
CA PRO A 43 9.79 18.11 1.73
C PRO A 43 9.67 18.16 0.19
N MET A 44 9.35 17.03 -0.45
CA MET A 44 9.16 16.91 -1.89
C MET A 44 7.81 16.25 -2.19
N ASP A 45 7.30 16.50 -3.40
CA ASP A 45 6.08 15.86 -3.87
C ASP A 45 6.25 14.34 -3.92
N SER A 46 5.44 13.66 -3.11
CA SER A 46 5.43 12.20 -3.06
C SER A 46 4.40 11.65 -4.06
N PRO A 47 4.77 10.68 -4.92
CA PRO A 47 3.81 10.09 -5.84
C PRO A 47 2.69 9.39 -5.06
N LYS A 48 1.45 9.60 -5.50
CA LYS A 48 0.30 8.89 -4.93
C LYS A 48 0.40 7.41 -5.29
N MET A 49 0.39 6.56 -4.28
CA MET A 49 0.36 5.12 -4.47
C MET A 49 -1.05 4.68 -4.82
N ASN A 50 -1.21 4.11 -6.02
CA ASN A 50 -2.47 3.50 -6.44
C ASN A 50 -2.50 2.03 -6.01
N VAL A 51 -3.48 1.65 -5.21
CA VAL A 51 -3.72 0.26 -4.83
C VAL A 51 -4.65 -0.37 -5.88
N THR A 52 -4.18 -1.41 -6.55
CA THR A 52 -4.95 -2.12 -7.59
C THR A 52 -5.03 -3.60 -7.25
N MET A 53 -6.19 -4.20 -7.50
CA MET A 53 -6.39 -5.64 -7.36
C MET A 53 -6.14 -6.34 -8.70
N TYR A 54 -5.39 -7.44 -8.67
CA TYR A 54 -5.11 -8.27 -9.85
C TYR A 54 -5.66 -9.68 -9.66
N TRP A 55 -6.19 -10.24 -10.74
CA TRP A 55 -6.67 -11.62 -10.76
C TRP A 55 -6.40 -12.27 -12.12
N LEU A 56 -6.36 -13.60 -12.13
CA LEU A 56 -6.26 -14.36 -13.38
C LEU A 56 -7.58 -14.30 -14.13
N ARG A 57 -7.51 -14.07 -15.45
CA ARG A 57 -8.70 -13.97 -16.32
C ARG A 57 -9.66 -15.15 -16.22
N ARG A 58 -9.16 -16.37 -15.97
CA ARG A 58 -10.00 -17.57 -15.82
C ARG A 58 -10.94 -17.53 -14.59
N PHE A 59 -10.58 -16.75 -13.58
CA PHE A 59 -11.36 -16.62 -12.34
C PHE A 59 -12.21 -15.34 -12.31
N ASP A 60 -12.31 -14.64 -13.44
CA ASP A 60 -13.07 -13.39 -13.51
C ASP A 60 -14.56 -13.60 -13.23
N ARG A 61 -15.11 -14.74 -13.66
CA ARG A 61 -16.51 -15.14 -13.46
C ARG A 61 -16.71 -16.13 -12.32
N ASP A 62 -15.67 -16.39 -11.53
CA ASP A 62 -15.78 -17.23 -10.35
C ASP A 62 -16.59 -16.48 -9.27
N PRO A 63 -17.72 -17.02 -8.79
CA PRO A 63 -18.58 -16.32 -7.83
C PRO A 63 -17.87 -15.99 -6.51
N GLY A 64 -16.99 -16.87 -6.01
CA GLY A 64 -16.24 -16.64 -4.77
C GLY A 64 -15.23 -15.50 -4.92
N SER A 65 -14.49 -15.50 -6.04
CA SER A 65 -13.55 -14.43 -6.37
C SER A 65 -14.25 -13.09 -6.62
N ALA A 66 -15.45 -13.09 -7.23
CA ALA A 66 -16.27 -11.88 -7.37
C ALA A 66 -16.71 -11.33 -6.01
N TRP A 67 -17.32 -12.16 -5.18
CA TRP A 67 -17.75 -11.77 -3.84
C TRP A 67 -16.60 -11.17 -3.02
N LEU A 68 -15.42 -11.81 -2.99
CA LEU A 68 -14.28 -11.31 -2.22
C LEU A 68 -13.79 -9.94 -2.74
N ARG A 69 -13.73 -9.76 -4.06
CA ARG A 69 -13.36 -8.46 -4.67
C ARG A 69 -14.35 -7.37 -4.27
N ASP A 70 -15.65 -7.69 -4.25
CA ASP A 70 -16.68 -6.74 -3.82
C ASP A 70 -16.52 -6.37 -2.34
N GLN A 71 -16.23 -7.35 -1.47
CA GLN A 71 -15.97 -7.07 -0.05
C GLN A 71 -14.74 -6.18 0.15
N ILE A 72 -13.64 -6.45 -0.58
CA ILE A 72 -12.42 -5.64 -0.50
C ILE A 72 -12.68 -4.22 -1.03
N ALA A 73 -13.42 -4.10 -2.13
CA ALA A 73 -13.79 -2.82 -2.72
C ALA A 73 -14.68 -2.00 -1.78
N ASP A 74 -15.61 -2.62 -1.06
CA ASP A 74 -16.46 -1.94 -0.08
C ASP A 74 -15.65 -1.39 1.09
N VAL A 75 -14.77 -2.21 1.67
CA VAL A 75 -13.90 -1.80 2.79
C VAL A 75 -12.91 -0.70 2.40
N LEU A 76 -12.37 -0.74 1.18
CA LEU A 76 -11.39 0.24 0.69
C LEU A 76 -12.02 1.45 -0.01
N GLY A 77 -13.29 1.36 -0.43
CA GLY A 77 -14.00 2.31 -1.29
C GLY A 77 -14.37 3.65 -0.65
N GLY A 78 -14.08 3.84 0.65
CA GLY A 78 -14.28 5.10 1.38
C GLY A 78 -13.40 6.29 0.95
N GLY A 79 -12.75 6.22 -0.23
CA GLY A 79 -11.93 7.28 -0.82
C GLY A 79 -11.95 7.19 -2.35
N SER A 80 -13.08 7.57 -2.95
CA SER A 80 -13.31 7.48 -4.39
C SER A 80 -12.47 8.50 -5.17
N GLY A 81 -11.46 8.02 -5.90
CA GLY A 81 -10.99 8.61 -7.15
C GLY A 81 -11.17 7.56 -8.25
N PRO A 82 -11.49 7.94 -9.50
CA PRO A 82 -11.78 6.97 -10.55
C PRO A 82 -10.57 6.08 -10.83
N THR A 83 -10.69 4.79 -10.47
CA THR A 83 -9.78 3.73 -10.88
C THR A 83 -9.99 3.50 -12.37
N THR A 84 -9.22 4.22 -13.20
CA THR A 84 -9.03 3.83 -14.60
C THR A 84 -8.40 2.45 -14.59
N ALA A 85 -9.16 1.46 -15.07
CA ALA A 85 -8.63 0.18 -15.49
C ALA A 85 -7.59 0.45 -16.59
N ALA A 86 -6.33 0.60 -16.21
CA ALA A 86 -5.22 0.56 -17.15
C ALA A 86 -5.21 -0.87 -17.70
N SER A 87 -5.80 -1.02 -18.88
CA SER A 87 -5.59 -2.13 -19.80
C SER A 87 -4.08 -2.37 -19.88
N ILE A 88 -3.58 -3.38 -19.16
CA ILE A 88 -2.25 -3.90 -19.41
C ILE A 88 -2.40 -4.65 -20.72
N ASP A 89 -2.07 -3.96 -21.81
CA ASP A 89 -1.95 -4.56 -23.12
C ASP A 89 -0.87 -5.63 -22.99
N ALA A 90 -1.31 -6.89 -22.97
CA ALA A 90 -0.43 -8.04 -22.96
C ALA A 90 0.22 -8.11 -24.36
N GLY A 91 1.28 -7.32 -24.54
CA GLY A 91 2.24 -7.53 -25.62
C GLY A 91 2.78 -8.96 -25.55
N PRO A 92 3.14 -9.56 -26.70
CA PRO A 92 3.39 -10.99 -26.78
C PRO A 92 4.76 -11.31 -26.18
N PHE A 93 4.78 -11.79 -24.94
CA PHE A 93 5.81 -12.68 -24.41
C PHE A 93 5.16 -13.75 -23.55
#